data_AF-A0A9Q1BM08-F1
#
_entry.id   AF-A0A9Q1BM08-F1
#
_cell.length_a   1.000
_cell.length_b   1.000
_cell.length_c   1.000
_cell.angle_alpha   90.00
_cell.angle_beta   90.00
_cell.angle_gamma   90.00
#
_symmetry.space_group_name_H-M   'P 1'
#
loop_
_entity.id
_entity.type
_entity.pdbx_description
1 polymer ?
#
loop_
_entity_poly.entity_id
_entity_poly.type
_entity_poly.pdbx_seq_one_letter_code
_entity_poly.pdbx_strand_id
1 'polypeptide(L)'
;MSDGNDNISDLVDRYNIELRSIIDELAPPVSKIFVDKPRVPWFSTQLLETRRNLRKLERKCLSTGLEIHHHDIFKTAHCFYVKDLKQAQTNDFPSKIFRANQKSLFNMIDDLIGSKKELSSLLPNEDKSKLPDIFVNFFRTEILKLG
;
A
#
# COMPACT_ATOMS: atom_id res chain seq x y z
N MET A 1 -10.63 -7.93 -60.66
CA MET A 1 -9.16 -7.79 -60.68
C MET A 1 -8.71 -7.65 -59.23
N SER A 2 -7.87 -8.60 -58.80
CA SER A 2 -7.35 -8.86 -57.43
C SER A 2 -8.43 -9.18 -56.37
N ASP A 3 -8.68 -10.43 -55.94
CA ASP A 3 -7.75 -11.46 -55.44
C ASP A 3 -6.69 -10.85 -54.52
N GLY A 4 -6.76 -11.00 -53.20
CA GLY A 4 -6.95 -12.28 -52.52
C GLY A 4 -5.61 -12.68 -51.92
N ASN A 5 -5.06 -11.85 -51.03
CA ASN A 5 -3.93 -12.24 -50.19
C ASN A 5 -3.84 -11.37 -48.92
N ASP A 6 -4.97 -11.20 -48.22
CA ASP A 6 -4.89 -10.83 -46.81
C ASP A 6 -4.28 -12.06 -46.12
N ASN A 7 -2.97 -11.99 -45.84
CA ASN A 7 -2.26 -13.05 -45.15
C ASN A 7 -3.03 -13.34 -43.85
N ILE A 8 -3.23 -14.60 -43.49
CA ILE A 8 -3.96 -14.97 -42.26
C ILE A 8 -3.37 -14.23 -41.05
N SER A 9 -2.07 -13.97 -41.08
CA SER A 9 -1.38 -13.11 -40.12
C SER A 9 -2.02 -11.71 -40.03
N ASP A 10 -2.22 -11.03 -41.16
CA ASP A 10 -2.75 -9.67 -41.22
C ASP A 10 -4.21 -9.59 -40.72
N LEU A 11 -4.99 -10.67 -40.90
CA LEU A 11 -6.35 -10.74 -40.36
C LEU A 11 -6.34 -10.95 -38.83
N VAL A 12 -5.47 -11.82 -38.33
CA VAL A 12 -5.29 -12.05 -36.89
C VAL A 12 -4.78 -10.80 -36.19
N ASP A 13 -3.86 -10.07 -36.82
CA ASP A 13 -3.33 -8.81 -36.28
C ASP A 13 -4.41 -7.74 -36.20
N ARG A 14 -5.22 -7.57 -37.25
CA ARG A 14 -6.38 -6.64 -37.22
C ARG A 14 -7.37 -6.99 -36.11
N TYR A 15 -7.71 -8.27 -35.96
CA TYR A 15 -8.60 -8.73 -34.89
C TYR A 15 -8.03 -8.39 -33.50
N ASN A 16 -6.74 -8.66 -33.27
CA ASN A 16 -6.10 -8.38 -31.99
C ASN A 16 -6.04 -6.88 -31.68
N ILE A 17 -5.82 -6.03 -32.70
CA ILE A 17 -5.79 -4.58 -32.54
C ILE A 17 -7.18 -4.06 -32.16
N GLU A 18 -8.23 -4.45 -32.89
CA GLU A 18 -9.59 -4.00 -32.57
C GLU A 18 -10.05 -4.48 -31.20
N LEU A 19 -9.81 -5.75 -30.86
CA LEU A 19 -10.17 -6.29 -29.56
C LEU A 19 -9.48 -5.52 -28.43
N ARG A 20 -8.19 -5.22 -28.57
CA ARG A 20 -7.46 -4.41 -27.59
C ARG A 20 -8.03 -3.00 -27.48
N SER A 21 -8.35 -2.36 -28.61
CA SER A 21 -8.96 -1.03 -28.61
C SER A 21 -10.29 -1.00 -27.85
N ILE A 22 -11.15 -2.00 -28.06
CA ILE A 22 -12.43 -2.12 -27.35
C ILE A 22 -12.20 -2.36 -25.85
N ILE A 23 -11.22 -3.19 -25.51
CA ILE A 23 -10.87 -3.46 -24.10
C ILE A 23 -10.34 -2.19 -23.43
N ASP A 24 -9.48 -1.43 -24.10
CA ASP A 24 -8.91 -0.18 -23.57
C ASP A 24 -9.98 0.90 -23.42
N GLU A 25 -11.01 0.92 -24.28
CA GLU A 25 -12.16 1.82 -24.16
C GLU A 25 -13.07 1.44 -22.98
N LEU A 26 -13.37 0.16 -22.82
CA LEU A 26 -14.25 -0.35 -21.75
C LEU A 26 -13.56 -0.42 -20.38
N ALA A 27 -12.25 -0.62 -20.37
CA ALA A 27 -11.44 -0.76 -19.16
C ALA A 27 -10.08 -0.07 -19.36
N PRO A 28 -10.04 1.27 -19.31
CA PRO A 28 -8.82 2.03 -19.47
C PRO A 28 -7.72 1.53 -18.53
N PRO A 29 -6.47 1.38 -18.99
CA PRO A 29 -5.38 0.93 -18.15
C PRO A 29 -5.12 1.94 -17.03
N VAL A 30 -5.49 1.58 -15.81
CA VAL A 30 -5.24 2.40 -14.62
C VAL A 30 -3.86 2.04 -14.05
N SER A 31 -2.87 2.89 -14.29
CA SER A 31 -1.57 2.79 -13.59
C SER A 31 -1.72 3.31 -12.16
N LYS A 32 -1.29 2.52 -11.16
CA LYS A 32 -1.18 2.96 -9.76
C LYS A 32 0.29 3.05 -9.39
N ILE A 33 0.68 4.20 -8.84
CA ILE A 33 2.03 4.36 -8.29
C ILE A 33 2.04 3.70 -6.91
N PHE A 34 2.84 2.65 -6.77
CA PHE A 34 3.06 2.01 -5.48
C PHE A 34 4.31 2.59 -4.84
N VAL A 35 4.16 3.22 -3.69
CA VAL A 35 5.29 3.60 -2.85
C VAL A 35 5.73 2.36 -2.08
N ASP A 36 6.94 1.87 -2.35
CA ASP A 36 7.54 0.77 -1.58
C ASP A 36 7.93 1.31 -0.18
N LYS A 37 6.97 1.23 0.75
CA LYS A 37 7.16 1.74 2.10
C LYS A 37 8.01 0.75 2.89
N PRO A 38 9.19 1.17 3.37
CA PRO A 38 10.06 0.27 4.13
C PRO A 38 9.32 -0.24 5.36
N ARG A 39 9.47 -1.55 5.61
CA ARG A 39 8.85 -2.21 6.74
C ARG A 39 9.42 -1.65 8.03
N VAL A 40 8.54 -1.29 8.97
CA VAL A 40 8.98 -0.77 10.27
C VAL A 40 9.79 -1.83 11.02
N PRO A 41 10.96 -1.49 11.61
CA PRO A 41 11.86 -2.49 12.18
C PRO A 41 11.27 -3.34 13.31
N TRP A 42 10.35 -2.77 14.08
CA TRP A 42 9.67 -3.45 15.18
C TRP A 42 8.61 -4.46 14.73
N PHE A 43 8.18 -4.39 13.47
CA PHE A 43 7.16 -5.29 12.96
C PHE A 43 7.85 -6.58 12.51
N SER A 44 7.90 -7.57 13.40
CA SER A 44 8.58 -8.85 13.20
C SER A 44 7.82 -9.78 12.23
N THR A 45 8.49 -10.80 11.69
CA THR A 45 7.85 -11.85 10.88
C THR A 45 6.77 -12.61 11.67
N GLN A 46 6.99 -12.84 12.96
CA GLN A 46 5.99 -13.44 13.84
C GLN A 46 4.70 -12.62 13.92
N LEU A 47 4.79 -11.28 14.03
CA LEU A 47 3.61 -10.40 13.98
C LEU A 47 2.88 -10.45 12.63
N LEU A 48 3.59 -10.71 11.53
CA LEU A 48 2.94 -10.94 10.23
C LEU A 48 2.17 -12.24 10.20
N GLU A 49 2.75 -13.31 10.73
CA GLU A 49 2.13 -14.63 10.77
C GLU A 49 0.87 -14.63 11.64
N THR A 50 0.94 -14.02 12.82
CA THR A 50 -0.22 -13.86 13.70
C THR A 50 -1.31 -13.02 13.03
N ARG A 51 -0.97 -11.90 12.39
CA ARG A 51 -1.91 -11.09 11.59
C ARG A 51 -2.53 -11.87 10.43
N ARG A 52 -1.75 -12.70 9.74
CA ARG A 52 -2.25 -13.57 8.65
C ARG A 52 -3.23 -14.59 9.20
N ASN A 53 -2.93 -15.16 10.37
CA ASN A 53 -3.81 -16.11 11.03
C ASN A 53 -5.12 -15.45 11.49
N LEU A 54 -5.05 -14.22 12.02
CA LEU A 54 -6.24 -13.42 12.34
C LEU A 54 -7.16 -13.24 11.14
N ARG A 55 -6.63 -12.89 9.96
CA ARG A 55 -7.43 -12.77 8.73
C ARG A 55 -8.07 -14.10 8.30
N LYS A 56 -7.43 -15.23 8.62
CA LYS A 56 -8.04 -16.55 8.37
C LYS A 56 -9.20 -16.80 9.34
N LEU A 57 -9.00 -16.50 10.63
CA LEU A 57 -10.03 -16.63 11.66
C LEU A 57 -11.21 -15.69 11.40
N GLU A 58 -10.95 -14.46 11.00
CA GLU A 58 -11.96 -13.47 10.61
C GLU A 58 -12.81 -13.98 9.45
N ARG A 59 -12.18 -14.43 8.37
CA ARG A 59 -12.91 -15.01 7.22
C ARG A 59 -13.72 -16.24 7.64
N LYS A 60 -13.17 -17.10 8.49
CA LYS A 60 -13.90 -18.26 9.02
C LYS A 60 -15.12 -17.80 9.82
N CYS A 61 -14.95 -16.85 10.73
CA CYS A 61 -16.02 -16.26 11.53
C CYS A 61 -17.14 -15.71 10.65
N LEU A 62 -16.81 -14.90 9.64
CA LEU A 62 -17.76 -14.33 8.68
C LEU A 62 -18.49 -15.42 7.89
N SER A 63 -17.79 -16.50 7.50
CA SER A 63 -18.39 -17.60 6.73
C SER A 63 -19.32 -18.48 7.57
N THR A 64 -19.00 -18.70 8.85
CA THR A 64 -19.74 -19.64 9.70
C THR A 64 -20.90 -18.99 10.43
N GLY A 65 -20.83 -17.70 10.75
CA GLY A 65 -21.86 -17.01 11.55
C GLY A 65 -22.02 -17.49 13.00
N LEU A 66 -21.28 -18.51 13.44
CA LEU A 66 -21.34 -19.03 14.81
C LEU A 66 -20.67 -18.07 15.80
N GLU A 67 -21.36 -17.83 16.91
CA GLU A 67 -20.90 -16.94 17.98
C GLU A 67 -19.60 -17.42 18.64
N ILE A 68 -19.40 -18.74 18.77
CA ILE A 68 -18.16 -19.35 19.30
C ILE A 68 -16.94 -18.99 18.45
N HIS A 69 -17.07 -19.00 17.12
CA HIS A 69 -15.97 -18.63 16.23
C HIS A 69 -15.62 -17.14 16.34
N HIS A 70 -16.62 -16.30 16.61
CA HIS A 70 -16.44 -14.87 16.82
C HIS A 70 -15.83 -14.55 18.19
N HIS A 71 -16.49 -14.97 19.27
CA HIS A 71 -16.15 -14.59 20.62
C HIS A 71 -14.92 -15.34 21.16
N ASP A 72 -14.91 -16.67 21.07
CA ASP A 72 -13.88 -17.43 21.78
C ASP A 72 -12.59 -17.53 20.96
N ILE A 73 -12.70 -17.64 19.64
CA ILE A 73 -11.55 -17.90 18.78
C ILE A 73 -10.98 -16.59 18.23
N PHE A 74 -11.80 -15.81 17.52
CA PHE A 74 -11.31 -14.60 16.87
C PHE A 74 -10.97 -13.49 17.87
N LYS A 75 -11.88 -13.10 18.78
CA LYS A 75 -11.59 -12.02 19.75
C LYS A 75 -10.42 -12.35 20.66
N THR A 76 -10.30 -13.58 21.13
CA THR A 76 -9.18 -14.03 21.96
C THR A 76 -7.85 -13.90 21.21
N ALA A 77 -7.76 -14.46 19.99
CA ALA A 77 -6.57 -14.33 19.15
C ALA A 77 -6.25 -12.86 18.84
N HIS A 78 -7.26 -12.03 18.61
CA HIS A 78 -7.11 -10.60 18.33
C HIS A 78 -6.54 -9.86 19.55
N CYS A 79 -7.02 -10.18 20.76
CA CYS A 79 -6.51 -9.61 22.00
C CYS A 79 -5.01 -9.91 22.19
N PHE A 80 -4.59 -11.15 21.97
CA PHE A 80 -3.18 -11.54 22.05
C PHE A 80 -2.33 -10.79 21.02
N TYR A 81 -2.76 -10.76 19.75
CA TYR A 81 -2.07 -10.01 18.71
C TYR A 81 -1.89 -8.52 19.05
N VAL A 82 -2.93 -7.87 19.57
CA VAL A 82 -2.86 -6.45 19.96
C VAL A 82 -1.86 -6.25 21.11
N LYS A 83 -1.82 -7.16 22.08
CA LYS A 83 -0.82 -7.13 23.17
C LYS A 83 0.60 -7.27 22.62
N ASP A 84 0.84 -8.26 21.77
CA ASP A 84 2.15 -8.50 21.16
C ASP A 84 2.60 -7.32 20.30
N LEU A 85 1.68 -6.71 19.55
CA LEU A 85 1.94 -5.54 18.73
C LEU A 85 2.36 -4.34 19.58
N LYS A 86 1.61 -4.06 20.67
CA LYS A 86 1.96 -3.00 21.62
C LYS A 86 3.30 -3.26 22.28
N GLN A 87 3.57 -4.50 22.69
CA GLN A 87 4.84 -4.86 23.31
C GLN A 87 6.02 -4.67 22.34
N ALA A 88 5.89 -5.11 21.09
CA ALA A 88 6.93 -4.92 20.08
C ALA A 88 7.21 -3.43 19.81
N GLN A 89 6.15 -2.62 19.71
CA GLN A 89 6.27 -1.18 19.51
C GLN A 89 6.96 -0.49 20.70
N THR A 90 6.54 -0.82 21.93
CA THR A 90 7.08 -0.21 23.15
C THR A 90 8.52 -0.64 23.42
N ASN A 91 8.89 -1.89 23.09
CA ASN A 91 10.23 -2.41 23.37
C ASN A 91 11.27 -1.95 22.35
N ASP A 92 10.87 -1.66 21.11
CA ASP A 92 11.81 -1.34 20.03
C ASP A 92 12.59 -0.05 20.28
N PHE A 93 11.91 1.03 20.67
CA PHE A 93 12.57 2.32 20.84
C PHE A 93 13.57 2.34 22.02
N PRO A 94 13.23 1.87 23.24
CA PRO A 94 14.19 1.73 24.34
C PRO A 94 15.32 0.75 24.01
N SER A 95 15.03 -0.36 23.32
CA SER A 95 16.07 -1.32 22.92
C SER A 95 17.06 -0.71 21.93
N LYS A 96 16.59 0.15 21.02
CA LYS A 96 17.45 0.90 20.10
C LYS A 96 18.33 1.90 20.85
N ILE A 97 17.79 2.63 21.82
CA ILE A 97 18.57 3.55 22.66
C ILE A 97 19.64 2.80 23.44
N PHE A 98 19.28 1.68 24.09
CA PHE A 98 20.20 0.89 24.90
C PHE A 98 21.38 0.32 24.08
N ARG A 99 21.13 -0.04 22.81
CA ARG A 99 22.15 -0.58 21.90
C ARG A 99 22.88 0.49 21.09
N ALA A 100 22.51 1.77 21.23
CA ALA A 100 23.06 2.85 20.43
C ALA A 100 24.40 3.35 21.00
N ASN A 101 25.35 3.59 20.10
CA ASN A 101 26.54 4.37 20.40
C ASN A 101 26.22 5.88 20.36
N GLN A 102 27.12 6.72 20.90
CA GLN A 102 26.95 8.18 20.97
C GLN A 102 26.55 8.80 19.62
N LYS A 103 27.25 8.47 18.53
CA LYS A 103 26.94 8.96 17.17
C LYS A 103 25.55 8.54 16.68
N SER A 104 25.16 7.28 16.92
CA SER A 104 23.83 6.80 16.51
C SER A 104 22.71 7.43 17.32
N LEU A 105 22.94 7.76 18.59
CA LEU A 105 21.96 8.46 19.42
C LEU A 105 21.71 9.88 18.90
N PHE A 106 22.77 10.63 18.57
CA PHE A 106 22.63 11.95 17.96
C PHE A 106 21.94 11.90 16.59
N ASN A 107 22.26 10.93 15.73
CA ASN A 107 21.53 10.74 14.47
C ASN A 107 20.05 10.42 14.69
N MET A 108 19.72 9.65 15.73
CA MET A 108 18.33 9.32 16.07
C MET A 108 17.55 10.55 16.55
N ILE A 109 18.20 11.44 17.31
CA ILE A 109 17.66 12.74 17.72
C ILE A 109 17.45 13.64 16.50
N ASP A 110 18.42 13.69 15.58
CA ASP A 110 18.30 14.44 14.32
C ASP A 110 17.12 13.94 13.48
N ASP A 111 16.94 12.61 13.38
CA ASP A 111 15.82 12.00 12.68
C ASP A 111 14.46 12.35 13.33
N LEU A 112 14.40 12.43 14.67
CA LEU A 112 13.19 12.80 15.41
C LEU A 112 12.84 14.29 15.26
N ILE A 113 13.86 15.16 15.23
CA ILE A 113 13.72 16.61 15.05
C ILE A 113 13.46 16.96 13.58
N GLY A 114 13.59 15.99 12.66
CA GLY A 114 13.33 16.19 11.24
C GLY A 114 14.42 16.98 10.53
N SER A 115 15.63 17.06 11.11
CA SER A 115 16.71 17.90 10.60
C SER A 115 17.44 17.30 9.39
N LYS A 116 17.25 16.00 9.07
CA LYS A 116 17.98 15.31 7.98
C LYS A 116 17.13 14.54 6.97
N LYS A 117 15.82 14.37 7.19
CA LYS A 117 14.98 13.66 6.22
C LYS A 117 14.20 14.67 5.40
N GLU A 118 14.69 14.88 4.19
CA GLU A 118 13.84 15.44 3.15
C GLU A 118 12.51 14.69 3.16
N LEU A 119 11.43 15.46 3.25
CA LEU A 119 10.03 15.05 3.11
C LEU A 119 9.72 14.48 1.70
N SER A 120 10.71 13.95 0.98
CA SER A 120 10.66 13.50 -0.40
C SER A 120 10.09 12.08 -0.55
N SER A 121 9.98 11.29 0.53
CA SER A 121 9.55 9.88 0.43
C SER A 121 8.08 9.62 0.77
N LEU A 122 7.29 10.64 1.11
CA LEU A 122 5.88 10.46 1.50
C LEU A 122 4.91 10.75 0.36
N LEU A 123 5.38 11.40 -0.69
CA LEU A 123 4.60 11.74 -1.87
C LEU A 123 5.17 10.97 -3.07
N PRO A 124 4.31 10.41 -3.96
CA PRO A 124 4.78 9.88 -5.24
C PRO A 124 5.64 10.96 -5.91
N ASN A 125 6.77 10.57 -6.50
CA ASN A 125 7.82 11.38 -7.16
C ASN A 125 7.32 12.62 -7.94
N GLU A 126 6.81 13.63 -7.24
CA GLU A 126 6.33 14.89 -7.77
C GLU A 126 7.33 15.96 -7.34
N ASP A 127 7.71 16.84 -8.27
CA ASP A 127 8.56 17.97 -7.95
C ASP A 127 7.90 18.79 -6.84
N LYS A 128 8.59 18.93 -5.69
CA LYS A 128 8.08 19.65 -4.51
C LYS A 128 7.65 21.10 -4.84
N SER A 129 8.24 21.69 -5.88
CA SER A 129 7.88 23.02 -6.38
C SER A 129 6.51 23.08 -7.05
N LYS A 130 6.03 21.98 -7.64
CA LYS A 130 4.75 21.89 -8.37
C LYS A 130 3.58 21.45 -7.48
N LEU A 131 3.87 20.92 -6.30
CA LEU A 131 2.87 20.44 -5.35
C LEU A 131 1.82 21.49 -4.94
N PRO A 132 2.19 22.75 -4.66
CA PRO A 132 1.20 23.79 -4.37
C PRO A 132 0.24 24.02 -5.55
N ASP A 133 0.76 24.04 -6.78
CA ASP A 133 -0.04 24.27 -7.98
C ASP A 133 -0.96 23.08 -8.27
N ILE A 134 -0.48 21.84 -8.11
CA ILE A 134 -1.29 20.62 -8.24
C ILE A 134 -2.42 20.61 -7.20
N PHE A 135 -2.09 20.94 -5.95
CA PHE A 135 -3.06 21.01 -4.86
C PHE A 135 -4.15 22.05 -5.16
N VAL A 136 -3.76 23.27 -5.56
CA VAL A 136 -4.71 24.34 -5.90
C VAL A 136 -5.59 23.95 -7.10
N ASN A 137 -5.00 23.36 -8.13
CA ASN A 137 -5.75 22.93 -9.32
C ASN A 137 -6.77 21.83 -9.02
N PHE A 138 -6.41 20.85 -8.17
CA PHE A 138 -7.35 19.81 -7.75
C PHE A 138 -8.64 20.39 -7.17
N PHE A 139 -8.53 21.28 -6.18
CA PHE A 139 -9.71 21.91 -5.56
C PHE A 139 -10.45 22.82 -6.53
N ARG A 140 -9.74 23.56 -7.39
CA ARG A 140 -10.39 24.40 -8.40
C ARG A 140 -11.22 23.56 -9.38
N THR A 141 -10.73 22.41 -9.82
CA THR A 141 -11.45 21.52 -10.74
C THR A 141 -12.65 20.82 -10.09
N GLU A 142 -12.55 20.43 -8.83
CA GLU A 142 -13.64 19.75 -8.12
C GLU A 142 -14.76 20.72 -7.71
N ILE A 143 -14.41 21.96 -7.32
CA ILE A 143 -15.41 23.00 -7.03
C ILE A 143 -16.20 23.38 -8.29
N LEU A 144 -15.56 23.40 -9.46
CA LEU A 144 -16.22 23.69 -10.75
C LEU A 144 -17.10 22.54 -11.27
N LYS A 145 -16.89 21.30 -10.80
CA LYS A 145 -17.76 20.16 -11.14
C LYS A 145 -19.02 20.08 -10.27
N LEU A 146 -19.08 20.85 -9.18
CA LEU A 146 -20.17 20.85 -8.21
C LEU A 146 -21.15 22.02 -8.37
N GLY A 147 -20.92 22.91 -9.34
CA GLY A 147 -21.83 24.00 -9.72
C GLY A 147 -22.29 23.85 -11.17
#